data_AF-A0A6L9MQX8-F1
#
_entry.id   AF-A0A6L9MQX8-F1
#
_cell.length_a   1.000
_cell.length_b   1.000
_cell.length_c   1.000
_cell.angle_alpha   90.00
_cell.angle_beta   90.00
_cell.angle_gamma   90.00
#
_symmetry.space_group_name_H-M   'P 1'
#
loop_
_entity.id
_entity.type
_entity.pdbx_description
1 polymer ?
#
loop_
_entity_poly.entity_id
_entity_poly.type
_entity_poly.pdbx_seq_one_letter_code
_entity_poly.pdbx_strand_id
1 'polypeptide(L)'
;MLGYDDKRNFFRMMVNSPCQLQVTDDESSRTMQAMCRDISATGMSLEVDEPAIEVGTQISVAIESSSSQIPSLAALANVVRCEPESESSCIIGVEITQMK
;
A
#
# COMPACT_ATOMS: atom_id res chain seq x y z
N MET A 1 9.56 -16.33 -30.30
CA MET A 1 10.05 -15.24 -29.43
C MET A 1 9.55 -15.55 -28.04
N LEU A 2 10.46 -15.79 -27.09
CA LEU A 2 10.11 -16.33 -25.77
C LEU A 2 9.08 -15.43 -25.08
N GLY A 3 7.89 -15.96 -24.84
CA GLY A 3 6.89 -15.34 -23.99
C GLY A 3 7.48 -15.25 -22.59
N TYR A 4 7.87 -14.04 -22.22
CA TYR A 4 8.26 -13.73 -20.86
C TYR A 4 7.06 -14.06 -19.98
N ASP A 5 7.25 -15.06 -19.13
CA ASP A 5 6.32 -15.51 -18.10
C ASP A 5 6.09 -14.32 -17.16
N ASP A 6 5.09 -13.48 -17.44
CA ASP A 6 4.67 -12.40 -16.55
C ASP A 6 4.03 -13.07 -15.33
N LYS A 7 4.88 -13.48 -14.37
CA LYS A 7 4.51 -14.17 -13.12
C LYS A 7 3.68 -13.32 -12.16
N ARG A 8 3.07 -12.22 -12.62
CA ARG A 8 2.08 -11.46 -11.86
C ARG A 8 0.74 -12.16 -11.98
N ASN A 9 0.52 -13.15 -11.10
CA ASN A 9 -0.73 -13.90 -11.01
C ASN A 9 -1.96 -13.02 -10.68
N PHE A 10 -1.76 -11.75 -10.32
CA PHE A 10 -2.84 -10.83 -9.94
C PHE A 10 -2.74 -9.51 -10.69
N PHE A 11 -3.79 -9.18 -11.44
CA PHE A 11 -3.92 -7.89 -12.11
C PHE A 11 -3.91 -6.74 -11.08
N ARG A 12 -3.14 -5.69 -11.38
CA ARG A 12 -3.11 -4.46 -10.59
C ARG A 12 -4.07 -3.43 -11.20
N MET A 13 -5.00 -2.95 -10.40
CA MET A 13 -5.91 -1.87 -10.73
C MET A 13 -5.31 -0.54 -10.27
N MET A 14 -5.14 0.40 -11.20
CA MET A 14 -4.80 1.78 -10.87
C MET A 14 -6.02 2.42 -10.20
N VAL A 15 -5.89 2.84 -8.94
CA VAL A 15 -7.00 3.40 -8.17
C VAL A 15 -6.79 4.86 -7.81
N ASN A 16 -5.54 5.32 -7.66
CA ASN A 16 -5.19 6.69 -7.31
C ASN A 16 -6.17 7.29 -6.30
N SER A 17 -6.29 6.63 -5.14
CA SER A 17 -7.29 6.94 -4.13
C SER A 17 -6.64 7.28 -2.80
N PRO A 18 -7.11 8.34 -2.11
CA PRO A 18 -6.62 8.64 -0.77
C PRO A 18 -6.94 7.47 0.17
N CYS A 19 -6.01 7.17 1.06
CA CYS A 19 -6.15 6.14 2.06
C CYS A 19 -5.57 6.58 3.39
N GLN A 20 -6.13 6.04 4.47
CA GLN A 20 -5.55 6.16 5.79
C GLN A 20 -4.61 4.97 6.04
N LEU A 21 -3.40 5.28 6.50
CA LEU A 21 -2.43 4.30 6.96
C LEU A 21 -2.28 4.41 8.46
N GLN A 22 -2.32 3.26 9.13
CA GLN A 22 -1.86 3.12 10.50
C GLN A 22 -0.60 2.27 10.49
N VAL A 23 0.51 2.84 10.93
CA VAL A 23 1.79 2.18 11.09
C VAL A 23 1.91 1.76 12.56
N THR A 24 2.15 0.47 12.80
CA THR A 24 2.31 -0.07 14.15
C THR A 24 3.75 -0.51 14.34
N ASP A 25 4.41 0.09 15.33
CA ASP A 25 5.74 -0.25 15.84
C ASP A 25 5.60 -0.89 17.23
N ASP A 26 6.67 -1.46 17.77
CA ASP A 26 6.71 -2.20 19.04
C ASP A 26 6.23 -1.35 20.23
N GLU A 27 6.41 -0.02 20.19
CA GLU A 27 6.06 0.88 21.29
C GLU A 27 4.99 1.93 20.94
N SER A 28 4.60 2.07 19.67
CA SER A 28 3.64 3.11 19.27
C SER A 28 2.89 2.79 17.97
N SER A 29 1.68 3.34 17.84
CA SER A 29 0.97 3.36 16.57
C SER A 29 0.77 4.81 16.12
N ARG A 30 1.05 5.09 14.86
CA ARG A 30 0.78 6.40 14.24
C ARG A 30 -0.12 6.25 13.04
N THR A 31 -0.97 7.26 12.82
CA THR A 31 -1.88 7.31 11.68
C THR A 31 -1.50 8.46 10.77
N MET A 32 -1.51 8.23 9.46
CA MET A 32 -1.19 9.22 8.43
C MET A 32 -2.08 9.03 7.20
N GLN A 33 -2.16 10.07 6.37
CA GLN A 33 -2.76 9.96 5.04
C GLN A 33 -1.71 9.49 4.04
N ALA A 34 -2.18 8.80 3.01
CA ALA A 34 -1.37 8.34 1.89
C ALA A 34 -2.23 8.24 0.62
N MET A 35 -1.57 7.99 -0.50
CA MET A 35 -2.22 7.78 -1.78
C MET A 35 -1.99 6.34 -2.26
N CYS A 36 -3.05 5.56 -2.38
CA CYS A 36 -2.98 4.24 -3.00
C CYS A 36 -2.94 4.41 -4.52
N ARG A 37 -1.79 4.13 -5.13
CA ARG A 37 -1.58 4.28 -6.58
C ARG A 37 -2.22 3.12 -7.33
N ASP A 38 -1.96 1.91 -6.86
CA ASP A 38 -2.51 0.68 -7.43
C ASP A 38 -2.70 -0.43 -6.38
N ILE A 39 -3.64 -1.34 -6.67
CA ILE A 39 -3.99 -2.47 -5.82
C ILE A 39 -4.14 -3.76 -6.63
N SER A 40 -3.80 -4.88 -6.02
CA SER A 40 -4.06 -6.24 -6.51
C SER A 40 -4.60 -7.11 -5.38
N ALA A 41 -4.93 -8.37 -5.67
CA ALA A 41 -5.42 -9.31 -4.65
C ALA A 41 -4.42 -9.56 -3.50
N THR A 42 -3.11 -9.37 -3.73
CA THR A 42 -2.06 -9.70 -2.74
C THR A 42 -1.25 -8.50 -2.29
N GLY A 43 -1.52 -7.29 -2.77
CA GLY A 43 -0.67 -6.16 -2.43
C GLY A 43 -1.13 -4.82 -2.99
N MET A 44 -0.51 -3.76 -2.49
CA MET A 44 -0.76 -2.36 -2.87
C MET A 44 0.55 -1.61 -3.11
N SER A 45 0.47 -0.51 -3.85
CA SER A 45 1.51 0.52 -3.92
C SER A 45 0.97 1.81 -3.31
N LEU A 46 1.67 2.33 -2.30
CA LEU A 46 1.24 3.48 -1.53
C LEU A 46 2.31 4.57 -1.59
N GLU A 47 1.90 5.79 -1.86
CA GLU A 47 2.74 6.98 -1.76
C GLU A 47 2.45 7.65 -0.41
N VAL A 48 3.52 7.92 0.34
CA VAL A 48 3.45 8.35 1.73
C VAL A 48 4.31 9.58 1.93
N ASP A 49 3.79 10.58 2.65
CA ASP A 49 4.49 11.81 3.02
C ASP A 49 5.44 11.60 4.22
N GLU A 50 6.27 10.55 4.13
CA GLU A 50 7.39 10.30 5.01
C GLU A 50 8.61 9.89 4.19
N PRO A 51 9.85 10.23 4.62
CA PRO A 51 11.06 9.96 3.85
C PRO A 51 11.33 8.46 3.65
N ALA A 52 10.94 7.62 4.62
CA ALA A 52 11.07 6.17 4.55
C ALA A 52 10.18 5.48 5.58
N ILE A 53 9.73 4.28 5.24
CA ILE A 53 9.13 3.31 6.17
C ILE A 53 9.94 2.01 6.07
N GLU A 54 10.24 1.41 7.22
CA GLU A 54 11.06 0.21 7.28
C GLU A 54 10.38 -1.01 6.62
N VAL A 55 11.19 -1.82 5.94
CA VAL A 55 10.72 -3.08 5.35
C VAL A 55 10.49 -4.09 6.48
N GLY A 56 9.33 -4.73 6.48
CA GLY A 56 8.87 -5.62 7.54
C GLY A 56 7.88 -4.96 8.50
N THR A 57 7.75 -3.64 8.48
CA THR A 57 6.76 -2.93 9.30
C THR A 57 5.34 -3.36 8.92
N GLN A 58 4.52 -3.69 9.93
CA GLN A 58 3.11 -3.98 9.74
C GLN A 58 2.30 -2.68 9.68
N ILE A 59 1.37 -2.64 8.74
CA ILE A 59 0.47 -1.51 8.55
C ILE A 59 -0.98 -1.97 8.45
N SER A 60 -1.91 -1.11 8.83
CA SER A 60 -3.32 -1.20 8.47
C SER A 60 -3.62 -0.14 7.42
N VAL A 61 -4.25 -0.54 6.31
CA VAL A 61 -4.67 0.36 5.22
C VAL A 61 -6.18 0.42 5.21
N ALA A 62 -6.73 1.64 5.12
CA ALA A 62 -8.14 1.87 4.86
C ALA A 62 -8.30 2.81 3.67
N ILE A 63 -8.84 2.31 2.57
CA ILE A 63 -9.21 3.11 1.39
C ILE A 63 -10.68 3.47 1.56
N GLU A 64 -10.94 4.74 1.84
CA GLU A 64 -12.30 5.27 1.87
C GLU A 64 -12.74 5.56 0.45
N SER A 65 -13.80 4.87 0.03
CA SER A 65 -14.34 5.15 -1.28
C SER A 65 -15.27 6.36 -1.24
N SER A 66 -14.88 7.41 -1.96
CA SER A 66 -15.72 8.58 -2.20
C SER A 66 -16.69 8.40 -3.37
N SER A 67 -16.66 7.26 -4.07
CA SER A 67 -17.50 6.99 -5.25
C SER A 67 -17.97 5.53 -5.31
N SER A 68 -19.16 5.27 -5.87
CA SER A 68 -19.71 3.91 -5.97
C SER A 68 -18.89 2.92 -6.83
N GLN A 69 -17.79 3.37 -7.44
CA GLN A 69 -16.95 2.59 -8.35
C GLN A 69 -15.73 1.95 -7.69
N ILE A 70 -15.28 2.48 -6.55
CA ILE A 70 -14.14 1.92 -5.81
C ILE A 70 -14.72 1.22 -4.57
N PRO A 71 -14.43 -0.07 -4.33
CA PRO A 71 -14.85 -0.69 -3.08
C PRO A 71 -14.06 -0.07 -1.93
N SER A 72 -14.75 0.28 -0.85
CA SER A 72 -14.09 0.51 0.43
C SER A 72 -13.26 -0.72 0.78
N LEU A 73 -12.00 -0.54 1.13
CA LEU A 73 -11.10 -1.64 1.45
C LEU A 73 -10.39 -1.37 2.76
N ALA A 74 -10.42 -2.35 3.66
CA ALA A 74 -9.61 -2.38 4.87
C ALA A 74 -8.75 -3.64 4.86
N ALA A 75 -7.45 -3.49 5.09
CA ALA A 75 -6.52 -4.63 5.10
C ALA A 75 -5.37 -4.40 6.08
N LEU A 76 -4.84 -5.50 6.60
CA LEU A 76 -3.50 -5.55 7.20
C LEU A 76 -2.50 -5.96 6.13
N ALA A 77 -1.33 -5.34 6.16
CA ALA A 77 -0.27 -5.60 5.20
C ALA A 77 1.10 -5.42 5.84
N ASN A 78 2.13 -6.01 5.24
CA ASN A 78 3.52 -5.78 5.61
C ASN A 78 4.24 -5.01 4.50
N VAL A 79 5.09 -4.07 4.88
CA VAL A 79 5.97 -3.36 3.94
C VAL A 79 7.01 -4.35 3.41
N VAL A 80 7.07 -4.53 2.08
CA VAL A 80 8.03 -5.43 1.42
C VAL A 80 9.09 -4.67 0.60
N ARG A 81 8.83 -3.39 0.30
CA ARG A 81 9.79 -2.47 -0.32
C ARG A 81 9.46 -1.03 0.06
N CYS A 82 10.48 -0.18 0.09
CA CYS A 82 10.37 1.26 0.24
C CYS A 82 11.34 1.94 -0.73
N GLU A 83 10.83 2.86 -1.54
CA GLU A 83 11.57 3.62 -2.53
C GLU A 83 11.41 5.12 -2.21
N PRO A 84 12.43 5.79 -1.65
CA PRO A 84 12.38 7.23 -1.42
C PRO A 84 12.15 7.96 -2.75
N GLU A 85 11.17 8.86 -2.78
CA GLU A 85 10.86 9.69 -3.95
C GLU A 85 11.40 11.12 -3.76
N SER A 86 11.42 11.61 -2.52
CA SER A 86 11.99 12.90 -2.13
C SER A 86 12.55 12.88 -0.71
N GLU A 87 13.03 14.02 -0.20
CA GLU A 87 13.44 14.17 1.20
C GLU A 87 12.28 14.04 2.20
N SER A 88 11.03 14.06 1.73
CA SER A 88 9.83 14.02 2.57
C SER A 88 8.78 13.02 2.10
N SER A 89 9.07 12.20 1.08
CA SER A 89 8.11 11.23 0.57
C SER A 89 8.77 9.95 0.07
N CYS A 90 8.03 8.85 0.15
CA CYS A 90 8.44 7.55 -0.38
C CYS A 90 7.26 6.80 -0.98
N ILE A 91 7.58 5.86 -1.86
CA ILE A 91 6.65 4.88 -2.39
C ILE A 91 6.95 3.54 -1.72
N ILE A 92 5.97 3.01 -1.00
CA ILE A 92 6.06 1.69 -0.38
C ILE A 92 5.23 0.68 -1.18
N GLY A 93 5.79 -0.53 -1.31
CA GLY A 93 5.05 -1.69 -1.75
C GLY A 93 4.74 -2.57 -0.56
N VAL A 94 3.50 -3.04 -0.49
CA VAL A 94 3.00 -3.80 0.66
C VAL A 94 2.36 -5.09 0.20
N GLU A 95 2.56 -6.15 0.97
CA GLU A 95 1.91 -7.45 0.80
C GLU A 95 0.73 -7.54 1.78
N ILE A 96 -0.46 -7.83 1.25
CA ILE A 96 -1.68 -7.99 2.06
C ILE A 96 -1.57 -9.30 2.83
N THR A 97 -1.62 -9.20 4.16
CA THR A 97 -1.61 -10.36 5.06
C THR A 97 -3.02 -10.77 5.49
N GLN A 98 -3.94 -9.82 5.58
CA GLN A 98 -5.33 -10.07 5.95
C GLN A 98 -6.28 -8.99 5.39
N MET A 99 -7.40 -9.39 4.79
CA MET A 99 -8.51 -8.48 4.48
C MET A 99 -9.47 -8.39 5.69
N LYS A 100 -10.01 -7.20 5.95
CA LYS A 100 -10.99 -6.93 7.01
C LYS A 100 -12.39 -6.72 6.43
#